data_AF-A0AB36FA75-F1
#
_entry.id   AF-A0AB36FA75-F1
#
_cell.length_a   1.000
_cell.length_b   1.000
_cell.length_c   1.000
_cell.angle_alpha   90.00
_cell.angle_beta   90.00
_cell.angle_gamma   90.00
#
_symmetry.space_group_name_H-M   'P 1'
#
loop_
_entity.id
_entity.type
_entity.pdbx_description
1 polymer ?
#
loop_
_entity_poly.entity_id
_entity_poly.type
_entity_poly.pdbx_seq_one_letter_code
_entity_poly.pdbx_strand_id
1 'polypeptide(L)' 'MYRMEKITTGIAYGASGGGTGYWLLQLLDKVSPSQWAAIGVLGSLMFGLLTWLTSLYFQIKADRRKAARGE' A
#
# COMPACT_ATOMS: atom_id res chain seq x y z
N MET A 1 -1.81 -33.16 28.49
CA MET A 1 -1.16 -32.43 27.37
C MET A 1 -2.05 -31.32 26.79
N TYR A 2 -3.33 -31.55 26.51
CA TYR A 2 -4.29 -30.54 25.96
C TYR A 2 -4.37 -29.17 26.67
N ARG A 3 -4.16 -29.10 28.00
CA ARG A 3 -4.23 -27.84 28.77
C ARG A 3 -3.00 -26.93 28.54
N MET A 4 -1.82 -27.52 28.35
CA MET A 4 -0.60 -26.75 28.11
C MET A 4 -0.60 -26.17 26.70
N GLU A 5 -1.06 -26.92 25.70
CA GLU A 5 -1.21 -26.42 24.33
C GLU A 5 -2.11 -25.17 24.27
N LYS A 6 -3.22 -25.12 25.01
CA LYS A 6 -4.08 -23.92 25.09
C LYS A 6 -3.41 -22.72 25.76
N ILE A 7 -2.63 -22.93 26.82
CA ILE A 7 -1.90 -21.85 27.51
C ILE A 7 -0.76 -21.34 26.64
N THR A 8 0.05 -22.24 26.08
CA THR A 8 1.14 -21.90 25.16
C THR A 8 0.61 -21.23 23.90
N THR A 9 -0.52 -21.66 23.36
CA THR A 9 -1.18 -21.03 22.21
C THR A 9 -1.71 -19.64 22.58
N GLY A 10 -2.32 -19.46 23.76
CA GLY A 10 -2.77 -18.15 24.25
C GLY A 10 -1.61 -17.17 24.47
N ILE A 11 -0.48 -17.66 25.03
CA ILE A 11 0.74 -16.86 25.18
C ILE A 11 1.36 -16.55 23.82
N ALA A 12 1.36 -17.50 22.88
CA ALA A 12 1.86 -17.28 21.53
C ALA A 12 1.02 -16.24 20.76
N TYR A 13 -0.31 -16.25 20.91
CA TYR A 13 -1.19 -15.21 20.36
C TYR A 13 -1.01 -13.86 21.07
N GLY A 14 -0.83 -13.85 22.38
CA GLY A 14 -0.52 -12.63 23.14
C GLY A 14 0.84 -12.02 22.76
N ALA A 15 1.86 -12.86 22.59
CA ALA A 15 3.20 -12.46 22.19
C ALA A 15 3.28 -12.03 20.72
N SER A 16 2.55 -12.71 19.81
CA SER A 16 2.48 -12.32 18.40
C SER A 16 1.64 -11.07 18.18
N GLY A 17 0.50 -10.93 18.87
CA GLY A 17 -0.30 -9.71 18.87
C GLY A 17 0.45 -8.53 19.49
N GLY A 18 1.11 -8.74 20.62
CA GLY A 18 1.97 -7.75 21.27
C GLY A 18 3.20 -7.38 20.45
N GLY A 19 3.85 -8.36 19.81
CA GLY A 19 5.00 -8.15 18.94
C GLY A 19 4.65 -7.41 17.65
N THR A 20 3.50 -7.71 17.05
CA THR A 20 2.98 -6.99 15.88
C THR A 20 2.60 -5.55 16.24
N GLY A 21 1.94 -5.35 17.38
CA GLY A 21 1.59 -4.03 17.88
C GLY A 21 2.84 -3.19 18.21
N TYR A 22 3.84 -3.77 18.87
CA TYR A 22 5.10 -3.11 19.16
C TYR A 22 5.85 -2.72 17.88
N TRP A 23 5.93 -3.62 16.89
CA TRP A 23 6.55 -3.31 15.61
C TRP A 23 5.83 -2.18 14.86
N LEU A 24 4.49 -2.17 14.90
CA LEU A 24 3.67 -1.12 14.27
C LEU A 24 3.88 0.24 14.94
N LEU A 25 3.85 0.29 16.28
CA LEU A 25 4.13 1.51 17.03
C LEU A 25 5.55 2.00 16.77
N GLN A 26 6.52 1.07 16.70
CA GLN A 26 7.89 1.40 16.37
C GLN A 26 8.02 1.94 14.94
N LEU A 27 7.29 1.42 13.95
CA LEU A 27 7.25 1.98 12.59
C LEU A 27 6.69 3.40 12.59
N LEU A 28 5.60 3.64 13.34
CA LEU A 28 4.96 4.95 13.46
C LEU A 28 5.88 5.96 14.14
N ASP A 29 6.59 5.58 15.20
CA ASP A 29 7.51 6.46 15.93
C ASP A 29 8.81 6.73 15.16
N LYS A 30 9.24 5.81 14.29
CA LYS A 30 10.48 5.96 13.50
C LYS A 30 10.33 6.93 12.34
N VAL A 31 9.11 7.10 11.83
CA VAL A 31 8.83 7.98 10.70
C VAL A 31 8.11 9.21 11.22
N SER A 32 8.80 10.36 11.20
CA SER A 32 8.20 11.62 11.64
C SER A 32 6.97 12.00 10.80
N PRO A 33 6.04 12.82 11.34
CA PRO A 33 4.84 13.23 10.60
C PRO A 33 5.12 13.84 9.23
N SER A 34 6.23 14.58 9.09
CA SER A 34 6.66 15.18 7.82
C SER A 34 7.16 14.14 6.82
N GLN A 35 7.79 13.05 7.27
CA GLN A 35 8.22 11.95 6.40
C GLN A 35 7.03 11.13 5.91
N TRP A 36 6.03 10.88 6.76
CA TRP A 36 4.76 10.28 6.33
C TRP A 36 4.06 11.13 5.26
N ALA A 37 4.00 12.44 5.47
CA ALA A 37 3.48 13.37 4.48
C ALA A 37 4.28 13.31 3.15
N ALA A 38 5.61 13.27 3.22
CA ALA A 38 6.46 13.16 2.03
C ALA A 38 6.22 11.85 1.26
N ILE A 39 6.07 10.72 1.94
CA ILE A 39 5.72 9.44 1.31
C ILE A 39 4.36 9.54 0.63
N GLY A 40 3.37 10.14 1.29
CA GLY A 40 2.04 10.36 0.73
C GLY A 40 2.07 11.26 -0.51
N VAL A 41 2.85 12.34 -0.50
CA VAL A 41 3.00 13.25 -1.64
C VAL A 41 3.71 12.55 -2.80
N LEU A 42 4.83 11.88 -2.55
CA LEU A 42 5.55 11.15 -3.61
C LEU A 42 4.69 10.03 -4.21
N GLY A 43 3.97 9.28 -3.36
CA GLY A 43 3.03 8.25 -3.80
C GLY A 43 1.90 8.83 -4.66
N SER A 44 1.22 9.87 -4.18
CA SER A 44 0.13 10.50 -4.93
C SER A 44 0.58 11.15 -6.23
N LEU A 45 1.79 11.74 -6.27
CA LEU A 45 2.38 12.28 -7.49
C LEU A 45 2.65 11.17 -8.52
N MET A 46 3.24 10.05 -8.08
CA MET A 46 3.48 8.88 -8.93
C MET A 46 2.17 8.26 -9.44
N PHE A 47 1.19 8.08 -8.56
CA PHE A 47 -0.13 7.56 -8.94
C PHE A 47 -0.89 8.52 -9.86
N GLY A 48 -0.78 9.83 -9.64
CA GLY A 48 -1.36 10.86 -10.51
C GLY A 48 -0.74 10.83 -11.90
N LEU A 49 0.59 10.71 -11.97
CA LEU A 49 1.30 10.56 -13.24
C LEU A 49 0.89 9.26 -13.96
N LEU A 50 0.81 8.15 -13.24
CA LEU A 50 0.37 6.87 -13.80
C LEU A 50 -1.07 6.95 -14.33
N THR A 51 -1.96 7.61 -13.59
CA THR A 51 -3.35 7.82 -14.01
C THR A 51 -3.42 8.64 -15.29
N TRP A 52 -2.64 9.73 -15.36
CA TRP A 52 -2.53 10.55 -16.56
C TRP A 52 -1.96 9.77 -17.75
N LEU A 53 -0.86 9.02 -17.56
CA LEU A 53 -0.27 8.18 -18.61
C LEU A 53 -1.24 7.11 -19.09
N THR A 54 -2.01 6.51 -18.19
CA THR A 54 -3.04 5.52 -18.52
C THR A 54 -4.13 6.16 -19.39
N SER A 55 -4.58 7.38 -19.03
CA SER A 55 -5.52 8.16 -19.84
C SER A 55 -4.96 8.46 -21.24
N LEU A 56 -3.72 8.96 -21.32
CA LEU A 56 -3.04 9.23 -22.59
C LEU A 56 -2.90 8.00 -23.47
N TYR A 57 -2.51 6.86 -22.89
CA TYR A 57 -2.39 5.61 -23.64
C TYR A 57 -3.71 5.24 -24.31
N PHE A 58 -4.83 5.38 -23.59
CA PHE A 58 -6.15 5.11 -24.16
C PHE A 58 -6.55 6.13 -25.21
N GLN A 59 -6.22 7.42 -25.02
CA GLN A 59 -6.47 8.46 -26.03
C GLN A 59 -5.71 8.17 -27.32
N ILE A 60 -4.40 7.92 -27.26
CA ILE A 60 -3.59 7.58 -28.44
C ILE A 60 -4.13 6.33 -29.13
N LYS A 61 -4.48 5.29 -28.37
CA LYS A 61 -5.05 4.06 -28.91
C LYS A 61 -6.41 4.30 -29.57
N ALA A 62 -7.25 5.17 -29.00
CA ALA A 62 -8.54 5.54 -29.53
C ALA A 62 -8.40 6.40 -30.80
N ASP A 63 -7.52 7.38 -30.80
CA ASP A 63 -7.25 8.25 -31.94
C ASP A 63 -6.68 7.44 -33.11
N ARG A 64 -5.77 6.50 -32.83
CA ARG A 64 -5.26 5.58 -33.86
C ARG A 64 -6.36 4.70 -34.46
N ARG A 65 -7.39 4.34 -33.68
CA ARG A 65 -8.56 3.61 -34.19
C ARG A 65 -9.48 4.49 -35.03
N LYS A 66 -9.63 5.77 -34.70
CA LYS A 66 -10.42 6.75 -35.48
C LYS A 66 -9.73 7.05 -36.82
N ALA A 67 -8.43 7.30 -36.80
CA ALA A 67 -7.63 7.50 -38.02
C ALA A 67 -7.66 6.26 -38.95
N ALA A 68 -7.65 5.05 -38.39
CA ALA A 68 -7.79 3.81 -39.17
C ALA A 68 -9.21 3.58 -39.72
N ARG A 69 -10.22 4.26 -39.18
CA ARG A 69 -11.61 4.24 -39.68
C ARG A 69 -11.88 5.32 -40.73
N GLY A 70 -10.91 6.18 -41.02
CA GLY A 70 -10.99 7.15 -42.12
C GLY A 70 -11.87 8.38 -41.85
N GLU A 71 -12.06 8.75 -40.58
CA GLU A 71 -12.58 10.07 -40.18
C GLU A 71 -11.42 11.06 -39.96
#